data_AF-A0A5M6BQQ8-F1
#
_entry.id   AF-A0A5M6BQQ8-F1
#
_cell.length_a   1.000
_cell.length_b   1.000
_cell.length_c   1.000
_cell.angle_alpha   90.00
_cell.angle_beta   90.00
_cell.angle_gamma   90.00
#
_symmetry.space_group_name_H-M   'P 1'
#
loop_
_entity.id
_entity.type
_entity.pdbx_description
1 polymer ?
#
loop_
_entity_poly.entity_id
_entity_poly.type
_entity_poly.pdbx_seq_one_letter_code
_entity_poly.pdbx_strand_id
1 'polypeptide(L)'
;MSSSRLLITPEDVERILSYLDLPPSSTLPSPPFQFLTQYLPLLPSSLLEPFEPIPPSDRTSIPTIKQRRLIHATASPRPRFLSSSEGRLRWPLLWERMGGDPFPPPSHGVEEEENWVQKGFMKDVPIETSQQVKKLGGFLRGLEEEREMEGVRERKRMERRLDNVGEEFDEESDEEEEPMPDGTNGVPERPEVAEDQEEVKRLFEKKLLELFLDGLDTIDYTPIDFNDPPEGDPIAIRDAEDRYFDDEEPCRTPGGVHVVGEPPSVPDSDPKKRLENGTGDYDY
;
A
#
# COMPACT_ATOMS: atom_id res chain seq x y z
N MET A 1 -19.30 -22.76 1.89
CA MET A 1 -18.05 -21.99 1.69
C MET A 1 -16.93 -22.73 2.37
N SER A 2 -15.96 -23.23 1.58
CA SER A 2 -14.89 -24.08 2.06
C SER A 2 -13.94 -23.23 2.91
N SER A 3 -13.88 -23.52 4.21
CA SER A 3 -12.86 -22.95 5.09
C SER A 3 -11.54 -23.61 4.72
N SER A 4 -10.83 -23.00 3.77
CA SER A 4 -9.43 -23.34 3.46
C SER A 4 -8.66 -23.09 4.74
N ARG A 5 -8.40 -24.18 5.49
CA ARG A 5 -7.65 -24.12 6.74
C ARG A 5 -6.32 -23.44 6.45
N LEU A 6 -5.99 -22.44 7.26
CA LEU A 6 -4.68 -21.83 7.43
C LEU A 6 -3.69 -22.93 7.87
N LEU A 7 -3.24 -23.78 6.95
CA LEU A 7 -2.40 -24.93 7.27
C LEU A 7 -0.95 -24.54 7.07
N ILE A 8 -0.43 -23.84 8.08
CA ILE A 8 1.01 -23.88 8.36
C ILE A 8 1.37 -25.35 8.52
N THR A 9 2.28 -25.86 7.69
CA THR A 9 2.62 -27.29 7.73
C THR A 9 3.40 -27.58 9.02
N PRO A 10 3.35 -28.81 9.56
CA PRO A 10 4.11 -29.15 10.76
C PRO A 10 5.63 -28.97 10.55
N GLU A 11 6.12 -29.17 9.32
CA GLU A 11 7.52 -28.91 8.98
C GLU A 11 7.87 -27.42 9.11
N ASP A 12 6.99 -26.53 8.67
CA ASP A 12 7.18 -25.07 8.82
C ASP A 12 7.14 -24.67 10.29
N VAL A 13 6.22 -25.24 11.08
CA VAL A 13 6.16 -25.02 12.53
C VAL A 13 7.47 -25.43 13.19
N GLU A 14 8.00 -26.61 12.90
CA GLU A 14 9.26 -27.09 13.48
C GLU A 14 10.44 -26.17 13.12
N ARG A 15 10.52 -25.70 11.86
CA ARG A 15 11.55 -24.72 11.44
C ARG A 15 11.44 -23.39 12.18
N ILE A 16 10.23 -22.86 12.30
CA ILE A 16 9.95 -21.59 13.02
C ILE A 16 10.32 -21.72 14.49
N LEU A 17 9.86 -22.78 15.17
CA LEU A 17 10.14 -22.99 16.59
C LEU A 17 11.62 -23.26 16.85
N SER A 18 12.27 -24.02 15.97
CA SER A 18 13.72 -24.26 16.05
C SER A 18 14.52 -22.98 15.86
N TYR A 19 14.09 -22.06 15.00
CA TYR A 19 14.79 -20.79 14.79
C TYR A 19 14.65 -19.86 16.01
N LEU A 20 13.49 -19.88 16.68
CA LEU A 20 13.22 -19.06 17.86
C LEU A 20 13.70 -19.70 19.18
N ASP A 21 14.41 -20.83 19.12
CA ASP A 21 14.81 -21.65 20.28
C ASP A 21 13.63 -22.00 21.22
N LEU A 22 12.43 -22.18 20.66
CA LEU A 22 11.23 -22.56 21.39
C LEU A 22 11.11 -24.10 21.49
N PRO A 23 10.37 -24.62 22.49
CA PRO A 23 10.17 -26.06 22.64
C PRO A 23 9.61 -26.70 21.36
N PRO A 24 10.19 -27.83 20.89
CA PRO A 24 9.75 -28.46 19.66
C PRO A 24 8.31 -28.97 19.81
N SER A 25 7.48 -28.67 18.81
CA SER A 25 6.06 -29.00 18.77
C SER A 25 5.61 -29.10 17.31
N SER A 26 4.59 -29.91 17.05
CA SER A 26 3.94 -29.99 15.73
C SER A 26 2.91 -28.87 15.50
N THR A 27 2.65 -28.04 16.51
CA THR A 27 1.74 -26.89 16.46
C THR A 27 2.35 -25.66 17.11
N LEU A 28 2.01 -24.47 16.58
CA LEU A 28 2.40 -23.20 17.20
C LEU A 28 1.83 -23.08 18.63
N PRO A 29 2.55 -22.42 19.56
CA PRO A 29 2.12 -22.23 20.94
C PRO A 29 0.93 -21.27 21.09
N SER A 30 0.67 -20.45 20.08
CA SER A 30 -0.46 -19.52 20.00
C SER A 30 -1.05 -19.51 18.58
N PRO A 31 -2.29 -19.01 18.39
CA PRO A 31 -2.88 -18.88 17.06
C PRO A 31 -1.97 -18.11 16.10
N PRO A 32 -1.94 -18.46 14.79
CA PRO A 32 -0.98 -17.91 13.82
C PRO A 32 -0.87 -16.39 13.83
N PHE A 33 -2.00 -15.69 13.90
CA PHE A 33 -2.03 -14.23 13.96
C PHE A 33 -1.37 -13.68 15.23
N GLN A 34 -1.68 -14.23 16.41
CA GLN A 34 -1.07 -13.79 17.66
C GLN A 34 0.42 -14.12 17.72
N PHE A 35 0.80 -15.28 17.20
CA PHE A 35 2.19 -15.70 17.07
C PHE A 35 2.95 -14.72 16.18
N LEU A 36 2.40 -14.40 15.00
CA LEU A 36 2.99 -13.42 14.09
C LEU A 36 3.16 -12.07 14.78
N THR A 37 2.14 -11.53 15.44
CA THR A 37 2.24 -10.24 16.16
C THR A 37 3.38 -10.22 17.18
N GLN A 38 3.63 -11.33 17.86
CA GLN A 38 4.67 -11.42 18.88
C GLN A 38 6.08 -11.59 18.30
N TYR A 39 6.23 -12.41 17.25
CA TYR A 39 7.54 -12.86 16.76
C TYR A 39 7.93 -12.29 15.39
N LEU A 40 7.09 -11.48 14.75
CA LEU A 40 7.37 -10.83 13.46
C LEU A 40 8.74 -10.12 13.42
N PRO A 41 9.17 -9.35 14.44
CA PRO A 41 10.45 -8.66 14.40
C PRO A 41 11.67 -9.59 14.49
N LEU A 42 11.46 -10.83 14.93
CA LEU A 42 12.54 -11.80 15.16
C LEU A 42 12.70 -12.76 13.98
N LEU A 43 11.64 -12.98 13.21
CA LEU A 43 11.61 -13.96 12.13
C LEU A 43 12.16 -13.38 10.82
N PRO A 44 13.05 -14.11 10.11
CA PRO A 44 13.47 -13.75 8.77
C PRO A 44 12.32 -13.97 7.77
N SER A 45 12.35 -13.26 6.64
CA SER A 45 11.29 -13.31 5.62
C SER A 45 10.98 -14.71 5.11
N SER A 46 11.99 -15.58 4.97
CA SER A 46 11.81 -16.97 4.55
C SER A 46 10.97 -17.82 5.52
N LEU A 47 10.86 -17.42 6.79
CA LEU A 47 10.02 -18.09 7.79
C LEU A 47 8.65 -17.42 7.98
N LEU A 48 8.39 -16.32 7.25
CA LEU A 48 7.13 -15.60 7.29
C LEU A 48 6.14 -16.06 6.20
N GLU A 49 6.61 -16.70 5.13
CA GLU A 49 5.76 -17.27 4.06
C GLU A 49 4.57 -18.10 4.57
N PRO A 50 4.71 -18.96 5.61
CA PRO A 50 3.58 -19.75 6.12
C PRO A 50 2.42 -18.91 6.68
N PHE A 51 2.66 -17.63 6.98
CA PHE A 51 1.65 -16.70 7.47
C PHE A 51 0.95 -15.91 6.35
N GLU A 52 1.32 -16.09 5.09
CA GLU A 52 0.64 -15.49 3.93
C GLU A 52 -0.89 -15.77 3.89
N PRO A 53 -1.40 -16.93 4.31
CA PRO A 53 -2.85 -17.13 4.31
C PRO A 53 -3.64 -16.19 5.24
N ILE A 54 -3.00 -15.46 6.16
CA ILE A 54 -3.65 -14.43 6.98
C ILE A 54 -4.07 -13.26 6.06
N PRO A 55 -5.34 -12.80 6.10
CA PRO A 55 -5.79 -11.70 5.26
C PRO A 55 -4.94 -10.42 5.44
N PRO A 56 -4.60 -9.71 4.35
CA PRO A 56 -3.83 -8.47 4.45
C PRO A 56 -4.47 -7.41 5.34
N SER A 57 -5.81 -7.38 5.43
CA SER A 57 -6.56 -6.51 6.34
C SER A 57 -6.25 -6.81 7.81
N ASP A 58 -6.19 -8.09 8.18
CA ASP A 58 -5.90 -8.51 9.56
C ASP A 58 -4.45 -8.22 9.90
N ARG A 59 -3.52 -8.46 8.97
CA ARG A 59 -2.10 -8.13 9.13
C ARG A 59 -1.86 -6.65 9.41
N THR A 60 -2.70 -5.73 8.94
CA THR A 60 -2.52 -4.28 9.17
C THR A 60 -2.66 -3.86 10.62
N SER A 61 -3.31 -4.68 11.44
CA SER A 61 -3.40 -4.43 12.88
C SER A 61 -2.06 -4.64 13.60
N ILE A 62 -1.08 -5.28 12.95
CA ILE A 62 0.30 -5.38 13.44
C ILE A 62 1.03 -4.07 13.07
N PRO A 63 1.46 -3.25 14.06
CA PRO A 63 2.03 -1.93 13.80
C PRO A 63 3.23 -1.94 12.85
N THR A 64 4.12 -2.92 13.00
CA THR A 64 5.30 -3.10 12.13
C THR A 64 4.91 -3.32 10.67
N ILE A 65 3.85 -4.08 10.40
CA ILE A 65 3.36 -4.29 9.03
C ILE A 65 2.80 -2.99 8.45
N LYS A 66 1.95 -2.28 9.21
CA LYS A 66 1.39 -0.99 8.78
C LYS A 66 2.50 0.04 8.49
N GLN A 67 3.55 0.02 9.29
CA GLN A 67 4.73 0.85 9.11
C GLN A 67 5.54 0.47 7.87
N ARG A 68 5.83 -0.83 7.64
CA ARG A 68 6.49 -1.32 6.41
C ARG A 68 5.75 -0.86 5.16
N ARG A 69 4.41 -0.98 5.17
CA ARG A 69 3.56 -0.46 4.09
C ARG A 69 3.70 1.05 3.93
N LEU A 70 3.62 1.82 5.02
CA LEU A 70 3.78 3.27 4.96
C LEU A 70 5.13 3.67 4.34
N ILE A 71 6.23 3.05 4.79
CA ILE A 71 7.57 3.27 4.24
C ILE A 71 7.58 2.98 2.73
N HIS A 72 7.03 1.83 2.33
CA HIS A 72 6.94 1.45 0.92
C HIS A 72 6.12 2.46 0.10
N ALA A 73 4.99 2.94 0.62
CA ALA A 73 4.15 3.94 -0.06
C ALA A 73 4.81 5.31 -0.19
N THR A 74 5.67 5.69 0.75
CA THR A 74 6.41 6.95 0.76
C THR A 74 7.81 6.87 0.16
N ALA A 75 8.22 5.69 -0.32
CA ALA A 75 9.52 5.49 -0.95
C ALA A 75 9.69 6.39 -2.18
N SER A 76 10.94 6.73 -2.51
CA SER A 76 11.30 7.49 -3.70
C SER A 76 12.09 6.60 -4.66
N PRO A 77 11.59 6.33 -5.88
CA PRO A 77 10.34 6.83 -6.47
C PRO A 77 9.07 6.22 -5.86
N ARG A 78 7.98 6.99 -5.82
CA ARG A 78 6.68 6.53 -5.32
C ARG A 78 6.20 5.32 -6.13
N PRO A 79 5.66 4.27 -5.49
CA PRO A 79 5.14 3.12 -6.20
C PRO A 79 4.07 3.52 -7.22
N ARG A 80 4.24 3.08 -8.48
CA ARG A 80 3.37 3.49 -9.59
C ARG A 80 1.92 3.05 -9.40
N PHE A 81 1.69 1.93 -8.72
CA PHE A 81 0.34 1.41 -8.48
C PHE A 81 -0.51 2.32 -7.58
N LEU A 82 0.10 3.26 -6.86
CA LEU A 82 -0.59 4.30 -6.06
C LEU A 82 -0.91 5.56 -6.88
N SER A 83 -0.52 5.62 -8.14
CA SER A 83 -0.87 6.71 -9.05
C SER A 83 -2.30 6.55 -9.58
N SER A 84 -2.90 7.68 -9.96
CA SER A 84 -4.22 7.69 -10.60
C SER A 84 -4.26 6.94 -11.94
N SER A 85 -3.15 6.92 -12.70
CA SER A 85 -3.10 6.25 -14.01
C SER A 85 -3.15 4.73 -13.90
N GLU A 86 -2.40 4.13 -13.00
CA GLU A 86 -2.47 2.67 -12.76
C GLU A 86 -3.67 2.30 -11.88
N GLY A 87 -3.97 3.11 -10.87
CA GLY A 87 -5.03 2.87 -9.91
C GLY A 87 -6.44 2.83 -10.51
N ARG A 88 -6.71 3.49 -11.64
CA ARG A 88 -8.02 3.40 -12.32
C ARG A 88 -8.21 2.11 -13.11
N LEU A 89 -7.12 1.44 -13.48
CA LEU A 89 -7.15 0.07 -14.04
C LEU A 89 -7.44 -0.93 -12.90
N ARG A 90 -6.77 -0.66 -11.77
CA ARG A 90 -7.08 -0.99 -10.36
C ARG A 90 -8.54 -1.19 -9.95
N TRP A 91 -9.17 -0.03 -9.84
CA TRP A 91 -10.41 0.27 -9.16
C TRP A 91 -11.25 1.20 -10.05
N PRO A 92 -11.71 0.70 -11.20
CA PRO A 92 -12.38 1.53 -12.20
C PRO A 92 -13.72 2.10 -11.72
N LEU A 93 -14.52 1.36 -10.94
CA LEU A 93 -15.80 1.90 -10.45
C LEU A 93 -15.58 2.90 -9.32
N LEU A 94 -14.60 2.69 -8.44
CA LEU A 94 -14.19 3.68 -7.45
C LEU A 94 -13.80 5.01 -8.12
N TRP A 95 -13.01 4.97 -9.20
CA TRP A 95 -12.64 6.14 -9.98
C TRP A 95 -13.87 6.87 -10.56
N GLU A 96 -14.77 6.12 -11.21
CA GLU A 96 -16.00 6.67 -11.79
C GLU A 96 -16.92 7.27 -10.72
N ARG A 97 -17.07 6.62 -9.57
CA ARG A 97 -17.87 7.10 -8.43
C ARG A 97 -17.34 8.40 -7.84
N MET A 98 -16.06 8.69 -7.99
CA MET A 98 -15.46 9.96 -7.57
C MET A 98 -15.54 11.05 -8.65
N GLY A 99 -16.24 10.81 -9.76
CA GLY A 99 -16.37 11.74 -10.88
C GLY A 99 -15.21 11.69 -11.87
N GLY A 100 -14.44 10.60 -11.85
CA GLY A 100 -13.37 10.36 -12.80
C GLY A 100 -13.88 10.00 -14.19
N ASP A 101 -13.11 10.36 -15.22
CA ASP A 101 -13.42 9.98 -16.60
C ASP A 101 -13.44 8.44 -16.77
N PRO A 102 -14.54 7.83 -17.25
CA PRO A 102 -14.63 6.38 -17.45
C PRO A 102 -13.68 5.83 -18.53
N PHE A 103 -13.10 6.68 -19.36
CA PHE A 103 -12.13 6.27 -20.36
C PHE A 103 -10.71 6.45 -19.81
N PRO A 104 -10.03 5.37 -19.37
CA PRO A 104 -8.66 5.48 -18.89
C PRO A 104 -7.76 5.95 -20.03
N PRO A 105 -6.94 7.01 -19.87
CA PRO A 105 -5.84 7.27 -20.77
C PRO A 105 -4.92 6.04 -20.89
N PRO A 106 -4.23 5.88 -22.04
CA PRO A 106 -3.31 4.77 -22.26
C PRO A 106 -2.33 4.66 -21.09
N SER A 107 -2.13 3.43 -20.59
CA SER A 107 -1.21 3.21 -19.49
C SER A 107 0.24 3.35 -19.95
N HIS A 108 1.15 3.33 -18.98
CA HIS A 108 2.58 3.26 -19.28
C HIS A 108 2.98 1.98 -20.04
N GLY A 109 2.27 0.86 -19.88
CA GLY A 109 2.57 -0.38 -20.62
C GLY A 109 2.39 -0.20 -22.12
N VAL A 110 1.30 0.45 -22.53
CA VAL A 110 1.01 0.84 -23.92
C VAL A 110 2.13 1.69 -24.51
N GLU A 111 2.61 2.70 -23.76
CA GLU A 111 3.71 3.56 -24.19
C GLU A 111 5.05 2.80 -24.23
N GLU A 112 5.32 1.93 -23.25
CA GLU A 112 6.54 1.14 -23.15
C GLU A 112 6.65 0.13 -24.31
N GLU A 113 5.57 -0.55 -24.70
CA GLU A 113 5.54 -1.45 -25.85
C GLU A 113 5.80 -0.71 -27.17
N GLU A 114 5.10 0.40 -27.40
CA GLU A 114 5.30 1.22 -28.60
C GLU A 114 6.76 1.73 -28.66
N ASN A 115 7.29 2.23 -27.54
CA ASN A 115 8.66 2.70 -27.43
C ASN A 115 9.68 1.57 -27.66
N TRP A 116 9.43 0.37 -27.13
CA TRP A 116 10.29 -0.78 -27.34
C TRP A 116 10.36 -1.16 -28.82
N VAL A 117 9.25 -1.15 -29.56
CA VAL A 117 9.29 -1.40 -30.99
C VAL A 117 10.04 -0.31 -31.74
N GLN A 118 9.77 0.96 -31.43
CA GLN A 118 10.37 2.07 -32.14
C GLN A 118 11.88 2.21 -31.90
N LYS A 119 12.34 1.92 -30.69
CA LYS A 119 13.72 2.17 -30.26
C LYS A 119 14.53 0.89 -30.10
N GLY A 120 13.92 -0.22 -29.70
CA GLY A 120 14.57 -1.47 -29.29
C GLY A 120 14.54 -2.56 -30.36
N PHE A 121 13.44 -2.66 -31.09
CA PHE A 121 13.19 -3.74 -32.04
C PHE A 121 13.90 -3.49 -33.37
N MET A 122 14.73 -4.44 -33.80
CA MET A 122 15.35 -4.45 -35.14
C MET A 122 16.10 -3.15 -35.52
N LYS A 123 16.96 -2.65 -34.61
CA LYS A 123 17.72 -1.39 -34.77
C LYS A 123 18.58 -1.29 -36.04
N ASP A 124 19.02 -2.42 -36.59
CA ASP A 124 20.01 -2.46 -37.67
C ASP A 124 19.40 -2.62 -39.07
N VAL A 125 18.07 -2.51 -39.20
CA VAL A 125 17.35 -2.88 -40.42
C VAL A 125 17.07 -1.64 -41.31
N PRO A 126 17.16 -1.74 -42.66
CA PRO A 126 17.10 -0.57 -43.55
C PRO A 126 15.83 0.28 -43.42
N ILE A 127 15.93 1.56 -43.77
CA ILE A 127 14.89 2.60 -43.63
C ILE A 127 13.51 2.18 -44.18
N GLU A 128 13.44 1.36 -45.22
CA GLU A 128 12.18 0.86 -45.78
C GLU A 128 11.43 -0.09 -44.82
N THR A 129 12.14 -0.89 -44.04
CA THR A 129 11.56 -1.76 -43.00
C THR A 129 11.17 -0.97 -41.74
N SER A 130 11.73 0.23 -41.53
CA SER A 130 11.37 1.09 -40.39
C SER A 130 9.90 1.52 -40.43
N GLN A 131 9.27 1.60 -41.61
CA GLN A 131 7.83 1.86 -41.72
C GLN A 131 7.01 0.66 -41.22
N GLN A 132 7.47 -0.57 -41.49
CA GLN A 132 6.83 -1.78 -40.98
C GLN A 132 7.00 -1.89 -39.46
N VAL A 133 8.16 -1.52 -38.93
CA VAL A 133 8.42 -1.43 -37.49
C VAL A 133 7.51 -0.40 -36.82
N LYS A 134 7.30 0.78 -37.43
CA LYS A 134 6.32 1.76 -36.92
C LYS A 134 4.89 1.23 -36.94
N LYS A 135 4.47 0.56 -38.02
CA LYS A 135 3.15 -0.08 -38.09
C LYS A 135 2.99 -1.17 -37.04
N LEU A 136 4.04 -1.94 -36.79
CA LEU A 136 4.06 -2.96 -35.74
C LEU A 136 3.93 -2.32 -34.35
N GLY A 137 4.65 -1.22 -34.07
CA GLY A 137 4.53 -0.50 -32.81
C GLY A 137 3.12 0.01 -32.56
N GLY A 138 2.48 0.62 -33.57
CA GLY A 138 1.08 1.04 -33.47
C GLY A 138 0.09 -0.13 -33.34
N PHE A 139 0.39 -1.27 -33.94
CA PHE A 139 -0.43 -2.49 -33.79
C PHE A 139 -0.32 -3.08 -32.38
N LEU A 140 0.90 -3.22 -31.84
CA LEU A 140 1.10 -3.70 -30.47
C LEU A 140 0.47 -2.77 -29.45
N ARG A 141 0.63 -1.46 -29.62
CA ARG A 141 -0.07 -0.44 -28.84
C ARG A 141 -1.58 -0.69 -28.80
N GLY A 142 -2.20 -0.92 -29.95
CA GLY A 142 -3.65 -1.19 -30.04
C GLY A 142 -4.05 -2.50 -29.35
N LEU A 143 -3.23 -3.55 -29.47
CA LEU A 143 -3.47 -4.82 -28.76
C LEU A 143 -3.34 -4.68 -27.24
N GLU A 144 -2.39 -3.88 -26.77
CA GLU A 144 -2.21 -3.63 -25.34
C GLU A 144 -3.35 -2.76 -24.78
N GLU A 145 -3.78 -1.73 -25.52
CA GLU A 145 -4.98 -0.96 -25.17
C GLU A 145 -6.22 -1.87 -25.08
N GLU A 146 -6.40 -2.82 -26.00
CA GLU A 146 -7.51 -3.78 -25.96
C GLU A 146 -7.43 -4.72 -24.75
N ARG A 147 -6.23 -5.26 -24.47
CA ARG A 147 -5.97 -6.12 -23.30
C ARG A 147 -6.27 -5.38 -21.99
N GLU A 148 -5.82 -4.14 -21.86
CA GLU A 148 -6.09 -3.32 -20.68
C GLU A 148 -7.58 -3.07 -20.50
N MET A 149 -8.29 -2.75 -21.59
CA MET A 149 -9.73 -2.51 -21.55
C MET A 149 -10.51 -3.78 -21.18
N GLU A 150 -10.08 -4.96 -21.65
CA GLU A 150 -10.63 -6.24 -21.20
C GLU A 150 -10.40 -6.45 -19.69
N GLY A 151 -9.18 -6.19 -19.21
CA GLY A 151 -8.86 -6.23 -17.79
C GLY A 151 -9.75 -5.29 -16.96
N VAL A 152 -9.96 -4.05 -17.42
CA VAL A 152 -10.87 -3.09 -16.77
C VAL A 152 -12.30 -3.63 -16.70
N ARG A 153 -12.81 -4.25 -17.77
CA ARG A 153 -14.16 -4.86 -17.76
C ARG A 153 -14.24 -5.97 -16.73
N GLU A 154 -13.24 -6.85 -16.66
CA GLU A 154 -13.19 -7.91 -15.65
C GLU A 154 -13.16 -7.35 -14.22
N ARG A 155 -12.36 -6.29 -13.99
CA ARG A 155 -12.27 -5.62 -12.69
C ARG A 155 -13.58 -4.99 -12.28
N LYS A 156 -14.28 -4.32 -13.20
CA LYS A 156 -15.62 -3.79 -12.94
C LYS A 156 -16.58 -4.90 -12.49
N ARG A 157 -16.52 -6.09 -13.13
CA ARG A 157 -17.33 -7.24 -12.70
C ARG A 157 -16.93 -7.71 -11.30
N MET A 158 -15.63 -7.79 -11.01
CA MET A 158 -15.13 -8.18 -9.69
C MET A 158 -15.52 -7.18 -8.59
N GLU A 159 -15.40 -5.88 -8.86
CA GLU A 159 -15.73 -4.80 -7.92
C GLU A 159 -17.24 -4.78 -7.60
N ARG A 160 -18.12 -5.00 -8.60
CA ARG A 160 -19.56 -5.21 -8.34
C ARG A 160 -19.83 -6.43 -7.48
N ARG A 161 -19.09 -7.53 -7.67
CA ARG A 161 -19.23 -8.72 -6.81
C ARG A 161 -18.81 -8.43 -5.37
N LEU A 162 -17.79 -7.60 -5.17
CA LEU A 162 -17.35 -7.19 -3.82
C LEU A 162 -18.39 -6.28 -3.14
N ASP A 163 -19.00 -5.37 -3.88
CA ASP A 163 -20.06 -4.50 -3.35
C ASP A 163 -21.37 -5.26 -3.06
N ASN A 164 -21.70 -6.29 -3.85
CA ASN A 164 -22.95 -7.05 -3.72
C ASN A 164 -22.92 -8.16 -2.65
N VAL A 165 -21.87 -8.29 -1.83
CA VAL A 165 -21.81 -9.29 -0.73
C VAL A 165 -22.84 -9.02 0.40
N GLY A 166 -23.68 -7.97 0.29
CA GLY A 166 -24.74 -7.63 1.26
C GLY A 166 -26.18 -7.73 0.78
N GLU A 167 -26.45 -8.01 -0.51
CA GLU A 167 -27.83 -8.12 -1.03
C GLU A 167 -28.13 -9.59 -1.38
N GLU A 168 -29.18 -10.13 -0.74
CA GLU A 168 -29.68 -11.48 -0.99
C GLU A 168 -30.00 -11.63 -2.49
N PHE A 169 -29.45 -12.68 -3.09
CA PHE A 169 -29.59 -13.02 -4.51
C PHE A 169 -31.07 -13.15 -4.90
N ASP A 170 -31.51 -12.36 -5.89
CA ASP A 170 -32.45 -12.87 -6.89
C ASP A 170 -31.60 -13.39 -8.06
N GLU A 171 -31.57 -14.71 -8.20
CA GLU A 171 -30.94 -15.42 -9.31
C GLU A 171 -31.75 -15.17 -10.58
N GLU A 172 -31.52 -14.07 -11.30
CA GLU A 172 -31.95 -13.98 -12.70
C GLU A 172 -31.09 -13.01 -13.54
N SER A 173 -30.73 -13.52 -14.73
CA SER A 173 -30.11 -12.83 -15.87
C SER A 173 -28.58 -12.75 -15.94
N ASP A 174 -28.00 -13.92 -16.21
CA ASP A 174 -26.80 -14.07 -17.05
C ASP A 174 -27.23 -13.95 -18.52
N GLU A 175 -27.45 -12.72 -19.01
CA GLU A 175 -27.53 -12.43 -20.45
C GLU A 175 -26.64 -11.23 -20.80
N GLU A 176 -25.68 -11.51 -21.66
CA GLU A 176 -24.86 -10.53 -22.36
C GLU A 176 -25.75 -9.57 -23.17
N GLU A 177 -26.00 -8.38 -22.63
CA GLU A 177 -26.37 -7.22 -23.45
C GLU A 177 -25.44 -6.06 -23.12
N GLU A 178 -24.51 -5.77 -24.03
CA GLU A 178 -24.23 -4.36 -24.31
C GLU A 178 -25.60 -3.70 -24.56
N PRO A 179 -25.91 -2.55 -23.96
CA PRO A 179 -27.22 -1.94 -24.10
C PRO A 179 -27.41 -1.50 -25.56
N MET A 180 -28.01 -2.39 -26.35
CA MET A 180 -28.72 -2.01 -27.56
C MET A 180 -29.85 -1.05 -27.11
N PRO A 181 -30.08 0.05 -27.84
CA PRO A 181 -31.04 1.05 -27.41
C PRO A 181 -32.45 0.53 -27.66
N ASP A 182 -32.96 -0.32 -26.77
CA ASP A 182 -34.38 -0.66 -26.75
C ASP A 182 -35.15 0.47 -26.06
N GLY A 183 -36.11 0.99 -26.80
CA GLY A 183 -36.77 2.25 -26.56
C GLY A 183 -37.84 2.17 -25.49
N THR A 184 -37.46 2.02 -24.21
CA THR A 184 -38.36 2.33 -23.09
C THR A 184 -37.58 2.64 -21.80
N ASN A 185 -37.43 3.95 -21.52
CA ASN A 185 -37.27 4.59 -20.20
C ASN A 185 -36.40 3.88 -19.15
N GLY A 186 -35.09 3.97 -19.33
CA GLY A 186 -34.10 3.71 -18.29
C GLY A 186 -32.72 4.03 -18.84
N VAL A 187 -32.45 5.30 -19.16
CA VAL A 187 -31.12 5.72 -19.59
C VAL A 187 -30.15 5.33 -18.48
N PRO A 188 -29.14 4.46 -18.71
CA PRO A 188 -28.10 4.24 -17.72
C PRO A 188 -27.48 5.62 -17.47
N GLU A 189 -27.65 6.13 -16.25
CA GLU A 189 -27.19 7.44 -15.85
C GLU A 189 -25.70 7.52 -16.17
N ARG A 190 -25.36 8.37 -17.14
CA ARG A 190 -23.97 8.54 -17.56
C ARG A 190 -23.20 9.00 -16.33
N PRO A 191 -22.05 8.39 -15.98
CA PRO A 191 -21.27 8.85 -14.84
C PRO A 191 -21.03 10.35 -14.94
N GLU A 192 -21.42 11.10 -13.92
CA GLU A 192 -21.18 12.53 -13.87
C GLU A 192 -19.67 12.76 -13.73
N VAL A 193 -19.03 13.13 -14.85
CA VAL A 193 -17.61 13.47 -14.87
C VAL A 193 -17.45 14.84 -14.25
N ALA A 194 -16.65 14.94 -13.17
CA ALA A 194 -16.39 16.19 -12.50
C ALA A 194 -15.62 17.16 -13.40
N GLU A 195 -15.89 18.47 -13.27
CA GLU A 195 -15.19 19.50 -14.05
C GLU A 195 -13.70 19.59 -13.69
N ASP A 196 -13.35 19.38 -12.42
CA ASP A 196 -11.96 19.39 -11.94
C ASP A 196 -11.41 17.96 -11.80
N GLN A 197 -10.85 17.46 -12.90
CA GLN A 197 -10.20 16.14 -12.93
C GLN A 197 -8.89 16.09 -12.12
N GLU A 198 -8.25 17.23 -11.83
CA GLU A 198 -7.01 17.23 -11.01
C GLU A 198 -7.34 16.99 -9.54
N GLU A 199 -8.43 17.58 -9.05
CA GLU A 199 -8.93 17.29 -7.71
C GLU A 199 -9.35 15.82 -7.57
N VAL A 200 -10.07 15.26 -8.56
CA VAL A 200 -10.45 13.84 -8.55
C VAL A 200 -9.22 12.94 -8.50
N LYS A 201 -8.18 13.22 -9.31
CA LYS A 201 -6.91 12.47 -9.25
C LYS A 201 -6.29 12.49 -7.86
N ARG A 202 -6.20 13.67 -7.23
CA ARG A 202 -5.62 13.83 -5.90
C ARG A 202 -6.38 13.06 -4.84
N LEU A 203 -7.72 13.14 -4.86
CA LEU A 203 -8.59 12.41 -3.92
C LEU A 203 -8.51 10.90 -4.15
N PHE A 204 -8.46 10.48 -5.41
CA PHE A 204 -8.32 9.07 -5.76
C PHE A 204 -7.01 8.49 -5.28
N GLU A 205 -5.88 9.16 -5.53
CA GLU A 205 -4.58 8.69 -5.06
C GLU A 205 -4.49 8.63 -3.53
N LYS A 206 -5.15 9.58 -2.84
CA LYS A 206 -5.31 9.49 -1.39
C LYS A 206 -6.12 8.25 -1.00
N LYS A 207 -7.21 7.94 -1.73
CA LYS A 207 -8.04 6.77 -1.45
C LYS A 207 -7.31 5.45 -1.73
N LEU A 208 -6.52 5.38 -2.80
CA LEU A 208 -5.64 4.24 -3.08
C LEU A 208 -4.63 4.04 -1.97
N LEU A 209 -4.04 5.12 -1.44
CA LEU A 209 -3.15 5.04 -0.29
C LEU A 209 -3.86 4.50 0.95
N GLU A 210 -5.08 4.94 1.24
CA GLU A 210 -5.89 4.41 2.36
C GLU A 210 -6.16 2.91 2.19
N LEU A 211 -6.68 2.47 1.03
CA LEU A 211 -6.93 1.06 0.72
C LEU A 211 -5.66 0.22 0.87
N PHE A 212 -4.54 0.74 0.37
CA PHE A 212 -3.24 0.09 0.48
C PHE A 212 -2.83 -0.09 1.94
N LEU A 213 -2.84 0.98 2.74
CA LEU A 213 -2.42 0.96 4.15
C LEU A 213 -3.32 0.06 5.01
N ASP A 214 -4.60 -0.04 4.70
CA ASP A 214 -5.58 -0.84 5.44
C ASP A 214 -5.70 -2.29 4.91
N GLY A 215 -4.94 -2.67 3.88
CA GLY A 215 -4.92 -4.06 3.39
C GLY A 215 -6.17 -4.46 2.62
N LEU A 216 -6.85 -3.47 2.05
CA LEU A 216 -8.08 -3.62 1.27
C LEU A 216 -7.83 -3.50 -0.23
N ASP A 217 -6.58 -3.28 -0.65
CA ASP A 217 -6.21 -3.25 -2.06
C ASP A 217 -6.08 -4.67 -2.64
N THR A 218 -6.08 -4.79 -3.97
CA THR A 218 -5.99 -6.04 -4.74
C THR A 218 -4.55 -6.48 -5.07
N ILE A 219 -3.55 -5.81 -4.51
CA ILE A 219 -2.14 -6.13 -4.74
C ILE A 219 -1.67 -7.29 -3.88
N ASP A 220 -0.53 -7.88 -4.25
CA ASP A 220 0.20 -8.78 -3.37
C ASP A 220 0.96 -7.99 -2.29
N TYR A 221 0.53 -8.17 -1.05
CA TYR A 221 1.13 -7.55 0.13
C TYR A 221 2.28 -8.36 0.74
N THR A 222 2.37 -9.66 0.46
CA THR A 222 3.37 -10.56 1.04
C THR A 222 4.80 -10.02 0.92
N PRO A 223 5.28 -9.55 -0.25
CA PRO A 223 6.64 -9.01 -0.36
C PRO A 223 6.86 -7.70 0.40
N ILE A 224 5.81 -6.95 0.73
CA ILE A 224 5.87 -5.68 1.46
C ILE A 224 5.77 -5.93 2.97
N ASP A 225 4.88 -6.82 3.38
CA ASP A 225 4.60 -7.12 4.78
C ASP A 225 5.72 -7.90 5.45
N PHE A 226 6.38 -8.80 4.71
CA PHE A 226 7.32 -9.76 5.27
C PHE A 226 8.79 -9.47 4.97
N ASN A 227 9.10 -8.54 4.07
CA ASN A 227 10.47 -8.08 3.87
C ASN A 227 10.70 -6.76 4.59
N ASP A 228 11.85 -6.64 5.23
CA ASP A 228 12.26 -5.37 5.79
C ASP A 228 12.62 -4.37 4.67
N PRO A 229 12.32 -3.07 4.87
CA PRO A 229 12.73 -2.04 3.93
C PRO A 229 14.27 -2.05 3.76
N PRO A 230 14.80 -1.85 2.54
CA PRO A 230 16.24 -1.94 2.27
C PRO A 230 17.06 -0.88 3.02
N GLU A 231 16.47 0.29 3.30
CA GLU A 231 17.10 1.37 4.06
C GLU A 231 16.87 1.24 5.58
N GLY A 232 16.24 0.15 6.02
CA GLY A 232 15.77 -0.01 7.39
C GLY A 232 14.54 0.86 7.68
N ASP A 233 14.06 0.78 8.92
CA ASP A 233 13.00 1.66 9.39
C ASP A 233 13.61 2.97 9.95
N PRO A 234 13.34 4.14 9.33
CA PRO A 234 13.90 5.41 9.77
C PRO A 234 13.55 5.74 11.23
N ILE A 235 12.38 5.31 11.72
CA ILE A 235 11.97 5.53 13.11
C ILE A 235 12.79 4.63 14.03
N ALA A 236 12.91 3.33 13.72
CA ALA A 236 13.75 2.43 14.50
C ALA A 236 15.22 2.86 14.53
N ILE A 237 15.75 3.40 13.43
CA ILE A 237 17.11 3.96 13.37
C ILE A 237 17.24 5.14 14.33
N ARG A 238 16.30 6.10 14.26
CA ARG A 238 16.30 7.25 15.16
C ARG A 238 16.14 6.85 16.63
N ASP A 239 15.24 5.92 16.94
CA ASP A 239 15.02 5.45 18.31
C ASP A 239 16.24 4.69 18.86
N ALA A 240 16.99 4.00 17.99
CA ALA A 240 18.25 3.36 18.36
C ALA A 240 19.37 4.39 18.61
N GLU A 241 19.43 5.44 17.78
CA GLU A 241 20.33 6.58 18.00
C GLU A 241 19.99 7.32 19.31
N ASP A 242 18.71 7.58 19.57
CA ASP A 242 18.27 8.26 20.80
C ASP A 242 18.63 7.42 22.06
N ARG A 243 18.43 6.09 22.01
CA ARG A 243 18.82 5.19 23.11
C ARG A 243 20.33 5.17 23.35
N TYR A 244 21.14 5.31 22.31
CA TYR A 244 22.60 5.39 22.45
C TYR A 244 23.04 6.58 23.33
N PHE A 245 22.29 7.69 23.30
CA PHE A 245 22.59 8.87 24.13
C PHE A 245 22.05 8.78 25.57
N ASP A 246 21.07 7.93 25.85
CA ASP A 246 20.55 7.72 27.21
C ASP A 246 21.47 6.83 28.06
N ASP A 247 22.24 5.94 27.43
CA ASP A 247 23.16 5.02 28.10
C ASP A 247 24.56 5.64 28.35
N GLU A 248 24.90 6.78 27.72
CA GLU A 248 26.15 7.51 28.00
C GLU A 248 26.01 8.36 29.27
N GLU A 249 26.76 8.02 30.33
CA GLU A 249 26.87 8.88 31.51
C GLU A 249 27.30 10.30 31.07
N PRO A 250 26.57 11.36 31.45
CA PRO A 250 26.90 12.72 31.06
C PRO A 250 28.35 12.99 31.44
N CYS A 251 29.17 13.31 30.44
CA CYS A 251 30.60 13.45 30.57
C CYS A 251 30.95 14.27 31.84
N ARG A 252 31.49 13.58 32.85
CA ARG A 252 31.98 14.23 34.06
C ARG A 252 33.17 15.10 33.65
N THR A 253 32.96 16.40 33.55
CA THR A 253 34.07 17.34 33.49
C THR A 253 34.93 17.10 34.74
N PRO A 254 36.25 16.92 34.61
CA PRO A 254 37.14 16.79 35.75
C PRO A 254 37.11 18.10 36.56
N GLY A 255 36.24 18.16 37.57
CA GLY A 255 36.01 19.36 38.40
C GLY A 255 34.56 19.84 38.50
N GLY A 256 33.58 19.20 37.82
CA GLY A 256 32.17 19.53 37.94
C GLY A 256 31.57 19.11 39.28
N VAL A 257 31.25 20.08 40.13
CA VAL A 257 30.59 19.89 41.43
C VAL A 257 29.24 19.18 41.23
N HIS A 258 29.08 18.04 41.88
CA HIS A 258 27.86 17.24 41.91
C HIS A 258 26.76 18.04 42.65
N VAL A 259 25.88 18.74 41.93
CA VAL A 259 24.60 19.16 42.52
C VAL A 259 23.67 17.96 42.37
N VAL A 260 23.74 17.03 43.32
CA VAL A 260 22.70 16.02 43.53
C VAL A 260 21.42 16.80 43.83
N GLY A 261 20.42 16.66 42.98
CA GLY A 261 19.06 17.14 43.24
C GLY A 261 18.43 16.36 44.39
N GLU A 262 18.80 16.75 45.61
CA GLU A 262 17.98 16.53 46.78
C GLU A 262 16.84 17.56 46.73
N PRO A 263 15.56 17.15 46.89
CA PRO A 263 14.44 18.08 46.79
C PRO A 263 14.45 19.06 47.98
N PRO A 264 14.46 20.39 47.75
CA PRO A 264 14.32 21.31 48.87
C PRO A 264 12.88 21.26 49.36
N SER A 265 12.73 20.71 50.55
CA SER A 265 11.49 20.79 51.30
C SER A 265 11.42 22.13 52.07
N VAL A 266 10.22 22.76 51.99
CA VAL A 266 9.60 23.74 52.91
C VAL A 266 10.00 25.23 52.71
N PRO A 267 9.15 26.28 52.92
CA PRO A 267 7.74 26.37 53.37
C PRO A 267 6.78 27.19 52.46
N ASP A 268 5.51 27.09 52.84
CA ASP A 268 4.35 27.93 52.51
C ASP A 268 4.58 29.44 52.76
N SER A 269 4.46 30.28 51.72
CA SER A 269 3.98 31.68 51.80
C SER A 269 3.85 32.35 50.41
N ASP A 270 2.62 32.37 49.90
CA ASP A 270 1.93 33.42 49.14
C ASP A 270 2.46 34.02 47.79
N PRO A 271 1.52 34.52 46.94
CA PRO A 271 1.70 34.60 45.49
C PRO A 271 2.06 36.00 45.00
N LYS A 272 2.89 36.06 43.94
CA LYS A 272 2.85 37.01 42.81
C LYS A 272 4.23 37.10 42.16
N LYS A 273 4.38 36.48 40.99
CA LYS A 273 5.17 37.01 39.87
C LYS A 273 4.88 36.15 38.64
N ARG A 274 3.94 36.62 37.83
CA ARG A 274 3.87 36.30 36.41
C ARG A 274 5.19 36.75 35.80
N LEU A 275 5.93 35.83 35.19
CA LEU A 275 6.96 36.16 34.21
C LEU A 275 6.27 36.02 32.84
N GLU A 276 6.07 37.16 32.21
CA GLU A 276 5.63 37.29 30.82
C GLU A 276 6.74 36.77 29.90
N ASN A 277 6.43 35.73 29.11
CA ASN A 277 7.25 35.38 27.97
C ASN A 277 6.86 36.30 26.81
N GLY A 278 7.84 37.09 26.37
CA GLY A 278 7.68 38.16 25.39
C GLY A 278 7.21 37.66 24.02
N THR A 279 6.19 38.34 23.52
CA THR A 279 5.84 38.43 22.10
C THR A 279 6.87 39.31 21.40
N GLY A 280 7.65 38.73 20.49
CA GLY A 280 8.48 39.48 19.56
C GLY A 280 7.62 39.99 18.40
N ASP A 281 7.51 41.31 18.29
CA ASP A 281 6.91 42.00 17.14
C ASP A 281 7.85 41.90 15.93
N TYR A 282 7.30 41.56 14.77
CA TYR A 282 7.96 41.69 13.48
C TYR A 282 7.50 43.00 12.85
N ASP A 283 8.45 43.90 12.57
CA ASP A 283 8.23 45.09 11.75
C ASP A 283 7.98 44.68 10.29
N TYR A 284 6.94 45.29 9.70
CA TYR A 284 6.52 45.16 8.29
C TYR A 284 7.45 45.89 7.32
#